data_AF-A0A956FKZ9-F1
#
_entry.id   AF-A0A956FKZ9-F1
#
_cell.length_a   1.000
_cell.length_b   1.000
_cell.length_c   1.000
_cell.angle_alpha   90.00
_cell.angle_beta   90.00
_cell.angle_gamma   90.00
#
_symmetry.space_group_name_H-M   'P 1'
#
loop_
_entity.id
_entity.type
_entity.pdbx_description
1 polymer ?
#
loop_
_entity_poly.entity_id
_entity_poly.type
_entity_poly.pdbx_seq_one_letter_code
_entity_poly.pdbx_strand_id
1 'polypeptide(L)'
;MSRELICRELVPEVHATVDDAVGVLDQLLARYEGPSMEQGAADSGVFEAVFEELMEAPEPQGPSASQRIADVSFMARWELNRKRAAIDVAEDHDDEWSILSECCSTRRRVLEASGGVELVLCEEEGCTSVFEHVIQTEREIAVLTRHAFRSLMSSLENAEARAAEDLVVGIRLAGTGVAMLVGRDVYQELRVKDRIGIRRIQRRMMDWLRNPDEEEGRRLLSDASAFAALLMEVNQRPVLLEHDRAVLARLERKLAHPAVEDVELPRVLYTIRGRDPELDALIDGSVELHPRAWMPPVTRVLEQISASAH
;
A
#
# COMPACT_ATOMS: atom_id res chain seq x y z
N MET A 1 -12.34 9.06 20.96
CA MET A 1 -11.69 8.18 21.97
C MET A 1 -10.92 9.09 22.90
N SER A 2 -10.82 8.81 24.19
CA SER A 2 -9.89 9.56 25.05
C SER A 2 -8.55 8.85 25.04
N ARG A 3 -7.44 9.59 25.09
CA ARG A 3 -6.08 9.04 25.25
C ARG A 3 -6.00 7.97 26.34
N GLU A 4 -6.65 8.18 27.47
CA GLU A 4 -6.69 7.19 28.57
C GLU A 4 -7.20 5.82 28.11
N LEU A 5 -8.25 5.80 27.28
CA LEU A 5 -8.78 4.56 26.70
C LEU A 5 -7.77 3.92 25.73
N ILE A 6 -7.09 4.75 24.91
CA ILE A 6 -6.10 4.26 23.95
C ILE A 6 -4.95 3.55 24.66
N CYS A 7 -4.34 4.21 25.65
CA CYS A 7 -3.21 3.64 26.38
C CYS A 7 -3.61 2.47 27.28
N ARG A 8 -4.83 2.49 27.85
CA ARG A 8 -5.27 1.43 28.78
C ARG A 8 -5.76 0.17 28.08
N GLU A 9 -6.35 0.30 26.90
CA GLU A 9 -7.03 -0.81 26.23
C GLU A 9 -6.37 -1.14 24.89
N LEU A 10 -6.31 -0.18 23.95
CA LEU A 10 -5.86 -0.45 22.59
C LEU A 10 -4.37 -0.82 22.52
N VAL A 11 -3.49 -0.06 23.17
CA VAL A 11 -2.04 -0.30 23.10
C VAL A 11 -1.67 -1.69 23.65
N PRO A 12 -2.13 -2.10 24.86
CA PRO A 12 -1.86 -3.45 25.37
C PRO A 12 -2.36 -4.56 24.45
N GLU A 13 -3.53 -4.41 23.84
CA GLU A 13 -4.07 -5.41 22.89
C GLU A 13 -3.21 -5.52 21.62
N VAL A 14 -2.74 -4.40 21.08
CA VAL A 14 -1.84 -4.39 19.93
C VAL A 14 -0.49 -5.01 20.29
N HIS A 15 0.07 -4.71 21.47
CA HIS A 15 1.30 -5.33 21.95
C HIS A 15 1.16 -6.85 22.11
N ALA A 16 0.08 -7.32 22.74
CA ALA A 16 -0.20 -8.74 22.88
C ALA A 16 -0.30 -9.44 21.51
N THR A 17 -0.99 -8.82 20.55
CA THR A 17 -1.12 -9.35 19.19
C THR A 17 0.24 -9.44 18.48
N VAL A 18 1.11 -8.44 18.65
CA VAL A 18 2.47 -8.46 18.10
C VAL A 18 3.31 -9.55 18.75
N ASP A 19 3.23 -9.69 20.08
CA ASP A 19 3.96 -10.70 20.84
C ASP A 19 3.54 -12.12 20.43
N ASP A 20 2.25 -12.37 20.23
CA ASP A 20 1.74 -13.64 19.71
C ASP A 20 2.27 -13.94 18.30
N ALA A 21 2.23 -12.94 17.40
CA ALA A 21 2.74 -13.08 16.04
C ALA A 21 4.25 -13.36 16.02
N VAL A 22 5.04 -12.63 16.82
CA VAL A 22 6.48 -12.85 16.99
C VAL A 22 6.75 -14.25 17.53
N GLY A 23 5.98 -14.72 18.52
CA GLY A 23 6.12 -16.07 19.08
C GLY A 23 5.88 -17.18 18.05
N VAL A 24 4.98 -16.99 17.08
CA VAL A 24 4.79 -17.92 15.96
C VAL A 24 5.99 -17.88 15.01
N LEU A 25 6.51 -16.70 14.69
CA LEU A 25 7.67 -16.54 13.81
C LEU A 25 8.94 -17.18 14.41
N ASP A 26 9.12 -17.07 15.74
CA ASP A 26 10.22 -17.73 16.44
C ASP A 26 10.14 -19.26 16.35
N GLN A 27 8.92 -19.84 16.41
CA GLN A 27 8.72 -21.28 16.21
C GLN A 27 9.06 -21.72 14.79
N LEU A 28 8.74 -20.90 13.78
CA LEU A 28 9.09 -21.18 12.39
C LEU A 28 10.61 -21.11 12.18
N LEU A 29 11.28 -20.09 12.72
CA LEU A 29 12.74 -19.98 12.66
C LEU A 29 13.41 -21.21 13.30
N ALA A 30 13.00 -21.60 14.50
CA ALA A 30 13.53 -22.79 15.16
C ALA A 30 13.33 -24.09 14.36
N ARG A 31 12.29 -24.15 13.51
CA ARG A 31 11.98 -25.31 12.65
C ARG A 31 12.77 -25.30 11.34
N TYR A 32 12.94 -24.14 10.70
CA TYR A 32 13.43 -24.02 9.32
C TYR A 32 14.86 -23.48 9.19
N GLU A 33 15.43 -22.84 10.21
CA GLU A 33 16.83 -22.37 10.22
C GLU A 33 17.84 -23.56 10.22
N GLY A 34 17.33 -24.78 10.41
CA GLY A 34 18.11 -26.02 10.47
C GLY A 34 19.08 -26.00 11.66
N PRO A 35 19.74 -27.13 11.98
CA PRO A 35 21.02 -27.02 12.65
C PRO A 35 21.93 -26.30 11.66
N SER A 36 22.07 -24.99 11.83
CA SER A 36 23.19 -24.25 11.23
C SER A 36 24.43 -25.13 11.39
N MET A 37 25.25 -25.22 10.35
CA MET A 37 26.57 -25.83 10.45
C MET A 37 27.42 -25.02 11.45
N GLU A 38 27.11 -25.11 12.74
CA GLU A 38 27.91 -24.69 13.88
C GLU A 38 29.08 -25.65 14.12
N GLN A 39 29.58 -26.29 13.05
CA GLN A 39 30.82 -27.04 13.04
C GLN A 39 31.77 -26.37 12.05
N GLY A 40 32.50 -25.35 12.51
CA GLY A 40 33.72 -24.94 11.80
C GLY A 40 34.23 -23.51 11.96
N ALA A 41 33.55 -22.62 12.69
CA ALA A 41 34.02 -21.23 12.84
C ALA A 41 34.70 -20.92 14.19
N ALA A 42 35.24 -21.95 14.85
CA ALA A 42 35.97 -21.79 16.10
C ALA A 42 37.21 -22.69 16.20
N ASP A 43 37.94 -22.92 15.09
CA ASP A 43 39.39 -23.13 15.20
C ASP A 43 40.12 -22.96 13.86
N SER A 44 41.34 -22.47 13.95
CA SER A 44 42.20 -21.97 12.89
C SER A 44 42.51 -22.95 11.73
N GLY A 45 42.50 -22.45 10.49
CA GLY A 45 43.49 -22.87 9.47
C GLY A 45 43.04 -23.57 8.17
N VAL A 46 41.75 -23.69 7.86
CA VAL A 46 41.27 -24.46 6.68
C VAL A 46 40.79 -23.59 5.51
N PHE A 47 41.06 -22.28 5.53
CA PHE A 47 40.54 -21.33 4.53
C PHE A 47 41.20 -21.46 3.13
N GLU A 48 42.30 -22.19 3.00
CA GLU A 48 43.08 -22.25 1.75
C GLU A 48 42.84 -23.54 0.94
N ALA A 49 42.21 -24.58 1.52
CA ALA A 49 41.88 -25.83 0.82
C ALA A 49 40.47 -25.84 0.19
N VAL A 50 39.56 -24.96 0.65
CA VAL A 50 38.17 -24.90 0.17
C VAL A 50 38.05 -24.10 -1.14
N PHE A 51 39.07 -23.33 -1.50
CA PHE A 51 39.05 -22.48 -2.69
C PHE A 51 39.26 -23.26 -4.01
N GLU A 52 39.90 -24.44 -3.97
CA GLU A 52 40.04 -25.32 -5.15
C GLU A 52 38.84 -26.24 -5.37
N GLU A 53 38.04 -26.53 -4.34
CA GLU A 53 36.80 -27.34 -4.44
C GLU A 53 35.59 -26.49 -4.89
N LEU A 54 35.67 -25.15 -4.73
CA LEU A 54 34.67 -24.18 -5.20
C LEU A 54 34.72 -23.89 -6.71
N MET A 55 35.73 -24.40 -7.41
CA MET A 55 35.87 -24.27 -8.87
C MET A 55 35.09 -25.36 -9.65
N GLU A 56 34.50 -26.33 -8.96
CA GLU A 56 33.56 -27.33 -9.50
C GLU A 56 32.12 -27.15 -8.95
N ALA A 57 31.76 -25.94 -8.51
CA ALA A 57 30.43 -25.70 -7.95
C ALA A 57 29.34 -25.82 -9.04
N PRO A 58 28.24 -26.57 -8.79
CA PRO A 58 27.05 -26.55 -9.65
C PRO A 58 26.51 -25.12 -9.77
N GLU A 59 25.74 -24.84 -10.83
CA GLU A 59 24.98 -23.59 -10.98
C GLU A 59 24.35 -23.17 -9.63
N PRO A 60 24.29 -21.86 -9.31
CA PRO A 60 23.76 -21.39 -8.04
C PRO A 60 22.32 -21.87 -7.89
N GLN A 61 22.16 -22.99 -7.17
CA GLN A 61 20.85 -23.45 -6.75
C GLN A 61 20.30 -22.35 -5.87
N GLY A 62 19.13 -21.83 -6.22
CA GLY A 62 18.45 -20.81 -5.42
C GLY A 62 18.32 -21.26 -3.96
N PRO A 63 18.01 -20.33 -3.04
CA PRO A 63 17.84 -20.68 -1.64
C PRO A 63 16.85 -21.84 -1.50
N SER A 64 17.18 -22.80 -0.62
CA SER A 64 16.28 -23.90 -0.32
C SER A 64 14.94 -23.37 0.19
N ALA A 65 13.87 -24.15 0.02
CA ALA A 65 12.55 -23.86 0.58
C ALA A 65 12.61 -23.44 2.06
N SER A 66 13.37 -24.21 2.85
CA SER A 66 13.58 -23.94 4.28
C SER A 66 14.28 -22.61 4.53
N GLN A 67 15.31 -22.28 3.73
CA GLN A 67 16.00 -21.00 3.83
C GLN A 67 15.05 -19.84 3.50
N ARG A 68 14.22 -19.97 2.45
CA ARG A 68 13.23 -18.94 2.09
C ARG A 68 12.25 -18.67 3.24
N ILE A 69 11.71 -19.73 3.87
CA ILE A 69 10.79 -19.60 5.00
C ILE A 69 11.49 -18.93 6.19
N ALA A 70 12.72 -19.33 6.50
CA ALA A 70 13.51 -18.73 7.58
C ALA A 70 13.79 -17.24 7.32
N ASP A 71 14.23 -16.88 6.12
CA ASP A 71 14.54 -15.49 5.75
C ASP A 71 13.30 -14.59 5.86
N VAL A 72 12.16 -15.02 5.32
CA VAL A 72 10.92 -14.24 5.39
C VAL A 72 10.40 -14.14 6.83
N SER A 73 10.50 -15.21 7.62
CA SER A 73 10.13 -15.20 9.04
C SER A 73 11.02 -14.26 9.86
N PHE A 74 12.32 -14.24 9.58
CA PHE A 74 13.27 -13.34 10.21
C PHE A 74 12.94 -11.87 9.89
N MET A 75 12.73 -11.55 8.61
CA MET A 75 12.36 -10.20 8.18
C MET A 75 11.03 -9.75 8.80
N ALA A 76 10.02 -10.62 8.81
CA ALA A 76 8.73 -10.38 9.45
C ALA A 76 8.91 -10.06 10.94
N ARG A 77 9.67 -10.88 11.67
CA ARG A 77 9.91 -10.71 13.11
C ARG A 77 10.61 -9.38 13.41
N TRP A 78 11.66 -9.06 12.65
CA TRP A 78 12.38 -7.80 12.80
C TRP A 78 11.45 -6.60 12.61
N GLU A 79 10.62 -6.63 11.57
CA GLU A 79 9.71 -5.55 11.25
C GLU A 79 8.60 -5.36 12.30
N LEU A 80 8.07 -6.45 12.87
CA LEU A 80 7.09 -6.40 13.96
C LEU A 80 7.68 -5.82 15.24
N ASN A 81 8.91 -6.21 15.61
CA ASN A 81 9.61 -5.62 16.75
C ASN A 81 9.90 -4.13 16.55
N ARG A 82 10.27 -3.73 15.33
CA ARG A 82 10.44 -2.31 14.98
C ARG A 82 9.14 -1.53 15.15
N LYS A 83 8.00 -2.11 14.75
CA LYS A 83 6.68 -1.48 14.90
C LYS A 83 6.21 -1.38 16.35
N ARG A 84 6.47 -2.39 17.17
CA ARG A 84 6.26 -2.31 18.62
C ARG A 84 7.01 -1.13 19.23
N ALA A 85 8.32 -1.01 18.96
CA ALA A 85 9.13 0.09 19.47
C ALA A 85 8.63 1.47 19.01
N ALA A 86 8.03 1.57 17.82
CA ALA A 86 7.44 2.81 17.33
C ALA A 86 6.18 3.23 18.12
N ILE A 87 5.41 2.27 18.65
CA ILE A 87 4.28 2.55 19.54
C ILE A 87 4.81 3.12 20.85
N ASP A 88 5.81 2.49 21.47
CA ASP A 88 6.43 2.96 22.71
C ASP A 88 6.91 4.42 22.58
N VAL A 89 7.60 4.74 21.47
CA VAL A 89 8.05 6.11 21.17
C VAL A 89 6.88 7.08 20.99
N ALA A 90 5.78 6.64 20.36
CA ALA A 90 4.58 7.48 20.21
C ALA A 90 3.90 7.76 21.56
N GLU A 91 3.91 6.81 22.49
CA GLU A 91 3.40 7.00 23.85
C GLU A 91 4.24 8.02 24.63
N ASP A 92 5.58 7.95 24.50
CA ASP A 92 6.51 8.88 25.15
C ASP A 92 6.32 10.34 24.67
N HIS A 93 5.93 10.53 23.40
CA HIS A 93 5.69 11.85 22.82
C HIS A 93 4.33 12.47 23.14
N ASP A 94 3.47 11.75 23.86
CA ASP A 94 2.17 12.23 24.34
C ASP A 94 1.19 12.70 23.23
N ASP A 95 1.32 12.17 22.01
CA ASP A 95 0.44 12.50 20.87
C ASP A 95 -0.55 11.36 20.59
N GLU A 96 -1.80 11.54 21.06
CA GLU A 96 -2.91 10.59 20.89
C GLU A 96 -3.08 10.11 19.45
N TRP A 97 -2.91 11.01 18.47
CA TRP A 97 -3.12 10.68 17.06
C TRP A 97 -1.96 9.88 16.49
N SER A 98 -0.74 10.15 16.97
CA SER A 98 0.43 9.35 16.62
C SER A 98 0.31 7.95 17.18
N ILE A 99 -0.12 7.79 18.44
CA ILE A 99 -0.36 6.47 19.05
C ILE A 99 -1.40 5.68 18.25
N LEU A 100 -2.55 6.29 17.93
CA LEU A 100 -3.60 5.65 17.15
C LEU A 100 -3.11 5.27 15.74
N SER A 101 -2.33 6.15 15.11
CA SER A 101 -1.74 5.89 13.79
C SER A 101 -0.78 4.70 13.83
N GLU A 102 0.10 4.62 14.82
CA GLU A 102 1.02 3.49 14.97
C GLU A 102 0.30 2.19 15.35
N CYS A 103 -0.74 2.23 16.20
CA CYS A 103 -1.57 1.06 16.49
C CYS A 103 -2.22 0.50 15.21
N CYS A 104 -2.86 1.36 14.40
CA CYS A 104 -3.45 0.95 13.13
C CYS A 104 -2.40 0.45 12.13
N SER A 105 -1.24 1.11 12.05
CA SER A 105 -0.15 0.69 11.19
C SER A 105 0.42 -0.67 11.61
N THR A 106 0.53 -0.92 12.91
CA THR A 106 1.07 -2.16 13.47
C THR A 106 0.12 -3.32 13.25
N ARG A 107 -1.19 -3.14 13.46
CA ARG A 107 -2.20 -4.15 13.12
C ARG A 107 -2.08 -4.58 11.64
N ARG A 108 -2.00 -3.61 10.72
CA ARG A 108 -1.83 -3.94 9.28
C ARG A 108 -0.52 -4.69 9.05
N ARG A 109 0.57 -4.28 9.71
CA ARG A 109 1.87 -4.92 9.55
C ARG A 109 1.90 -6.35 10.10
N VAL A 110 1.18 -6.65 11.18
CA VAL A 110 0.96 -8.04 11.65
C VAL A 110 0.29 -8.87 10.56
N LEU A 111 -0.80 -8.38 9.96
CA LEU A 111 -1.51 -9.11 8.89
C LEU A 111 -0.61 -9.32 7.66
N GLU A 112 0.10 -8.29 7.22
CA GLU A 112 1.02 -8.37 6.07
C GLU A 112 2.18 -9.36 6.34
N ALA A 113 2.77 -9.30 7.53
CA ALA A 113 3.88 -10.17 7.91
C ALA A 113 3.44 -11.64 8.05
N SER A 114 2.35 -11.90 8.77
CA SER A 114 1.80 -13.23 8.95
C SER A 114 1.31 -13.82 7.63
N GLY A 115 0.58 -13.06 6.81
CA GLY A 115 0.11 -13.50 5.49
C GLY A 115 1.26 -13.77 4.51
N GLY A 116 2.29 -12.93 4.51
CA GLY A 116 3.47 -13.13 3.66
C GLY A 116 4.26 -14.40 4.02
N VAL A 117 4.49 -14.64 5.31
CA VAL A 117 5.15 -15.87 5.78
C VAL A 117 4.30 -17.10 5.47
N GLU A 118 3.00 -17.02 5.70
CA GLU A 118 2.08 -18.13 5.50
C GLU A 118 1.90 -18.49 4.02
N LEU A 119 1.90 -17.51 3.11
CA LEU A 119 1.92 -17.77 1.68
C LEU A 119 3.16 -18.57 1.26
N VAL A 120 4.35 -18.17 1.70
CA VAL A 120 5.59 -18.89 1.41
C VAL A 120 5.54 -20.31 1.98
N LEU A 121 5.04 -20.47 3.20
CA LEU A 121 4.86 -21.79 3.81
C LEU A 121 3.88 -22.66 2.99
N CYS A 122 2.74 -22.12 2.58
CA CYS A 122 1.74 -22.84 1.80
C CYS A 122 2.24 -23.24 0.41
N GLU A 123 3.03 -22.38 -0.25
CA GLU A 123 3.69 -22.69 -1.53
C GLU A 123 4.60 -23.91 -1.40
N GLU A 124 5.41 -23.96 -0.34
CA GLU A 124 6.37 -25.04 -0.12
C GLU A 124 5.70 -26.34 0.38
N GLU A 125 4.63 -26.23 1.16
CA GLU A 125 3.89 -27.39 1.70
C GLU A 125 2.74 -27.86 0.78
N GLY A 126 2.47 -27.15 -0.31
CA GLY A 126 1.38 -27.47 -1.25
C GLY A 126 -0.02 -27.30 -0.63
N CYS A 127 -0.16 -26.35 0.31
CA CYS A 127 -1.39 -26.05 1.01
C CYS A 127 -2.06 -24.78 0.47
N THR A 128 -3.33 -24.56 0.85
CA THR A 128 -4.05 -23.33 0.51
C THR A 128 -3.93 -22.33 1.65
N SER A 129 -3.67 -21.07 1.32
CA SER A 129 -3.57 -19.99 2.30
C SER A 129 -4.91 -19.73 3.01
N VAL A 130 -4.88 -19.62 4.33
CA VAL A 130 -5.99 -19.14 5.16
C VAL A 130 -6.10 -17.61 5.14
N PHE A 131 -5.01 -16.90 4.79
CA PHE A 131 -4.99 -15.45 4.69
C PHE A 131 -5.43 -14.92 3.31
N GLU A 132 -5.61 -15.78 2.31
CA GLU A 132 -6.04 -15.40 0.95
C GLU A 132 -7.23 -14.42 0.96
N HIS A 133 -8.27 -14.71 1.76
CA HIS A 133 -9.45 -13.83 1.84
C HIS A 133 -9.13 -12.46 2.48
N VAL A 134 -8.22 -12.42 3.45
CA VAL A 134 -7.79 -11.17 4.10
C VAL A 134 -6.99 -10.32 3.12
N ILE A 135 -6.06 -10.93 2.39
CA ILE A 135 -5.26 -10.26 1.35
C ILE A 135 -6.17 -9.71 0.25
N GLN A 136 -7.17 -10.50 -0.17
CA GLN A 136 -8.16 -10.08 -1.13
C GLN A 136 -8.94 -8.85 -0.67
N THR A 137 -9.38 -8.86 0.59
CA THR A 137 -10.11 -7.74 1.19
C THR A 137 -9.24 -6.48 1.25
N GLU A 138 -7.97 -6.59 1.66
CA GLU A 138 -7.04 -5.45 1.68
C GLU A 138 -6.80 -4.88 0.27
N ARG A 139 -6.69 -5.75 -0.74
CA ARG A 139 -6.59 -5.34 -2.15
C ARG A 139 -7.82 -4.54 -2.58
N GLU A 140 -9.01 -5.03 -2.28
CA GLU A 140 -10.27 -4.36 -2.59
C GLU A 140 -10.37 -2.98 -1.91
N ILE A 141 -10.01 -2.90 -0.62
CA ILE A 141 -9.96 -1.64 0.13
C ILE A 141 -8.95 -0.68 -0.50
N ALA A 142 -7.78 -1.16 -0.94
CA ALA A 142 -6.77 -0.32 -1.59
C ALA A 142 -7.28 0.25 -2.93
N VAL A 143 -7.97 -0.57 -3.74
CA VAL A 143 -8.60 -0.13 -5.00
C VAL A 143 -9.69 0.92 -4.72
N LEU A 144 -10.57 0.67 -3.75
CA LEU A 144 -11.61 1.62 -3.35
C LEU A 144 -11.01 2.94 -2.83
N THR A 145 -9.93 2.87 -2.07
CA THR A 145 -9.20 4.04 -1.56
C THR A 145 -8.65 4.87 -2.71
N ARG A 146 -7.97 4.23 -3.66
CA ARG A 146 -7.47 4.88 -4.88
C ARG A 146 -8.58 5.59 -5.65
N HIS A 147 -9.71 4.93 -5.88
CA HIS A 147 -10.84 5.55 -6.58
C HIS A 147 -11.41 6.75 -5.83
N ALA A 148 -11.48 6.66 -4.49
CA ALA A 148 -11.95 7.76 -3.67
C ALA A 148 -11.01 8.97 -3.77
N PHE A 149 -9.69 8.75 -3.75
CA PHE A 149 -8.69 9.80 -3.93
C PHE A 149 -8.70 10.38 -5.35
N ARG A 150 -8.81 9.55 -6.39
CA ARG A 150 -8.93 10.05 -7.77
C ARG A 150 -10.19 10.89 -7.95
N SER A 151 -11.31 10.48 -7.35
CA SER A 151 -12.55 11.26 -7.36
C SER A 151 -12.41 12.61 -6.63
N LEU A 152 -11.65 12.66 -5.53
CA LEU A 152 -11.32 13.93 -4.86
C LEU A 152 -10.47 14.82 -5.76
N MET A 153 -9.41 14.27 -6.37
CA MET A 153 -8.54 14.98 -7.32
C MET A 153 -9.35 15.63 -8.44
N SER A 154 -10.21 14.88 -9.13
CA SER A 154 -11.06 15.45 -10.20
C SER A 154 -12.03 16.52 -9.69
N SER A 155 -12.50 16.40 -8.44
CA SER A 155 -13.34 17.43 -7.82
C SER A 155 -12.56 18.72 -7.56
N LEU A 156 -11.29 18.60 -7.16
CA LEU A 156 -10.39 19.74 -6.93
C LEU A 156 -9.96 20.40 -8.24
N GLU A 157 -9.63 19.61 -9.28
CA GLU A 157 -9.33 20.13 -10.63
C GLU A 157 -10.51 20.98 -11.17
N ASN A 158 -11.75 20.49 -11.02
CA ASN A 158 -12.95 21.24 -11.38
C ASN A 158 -13.16 22.48 -10.49
N ALA A 159 -12.87 22.38 -9.19
CA ALA A 159 -12.94 23.51 -8.27
C ALA A 159 -11.96 24.62 -8.63
N GLU A 160 -10.72 24.27 -9.00
CA GLU A 160 -9.69 25.21 -9.46
C GLU A 160 -10.11 25.91 -10.75
N ALA A 161 -10.64 25.16 -11.73
CA ALA A 161 -11.17 25.74 -12.96
C ALA A 161 -12.27 26.77 -12.68
N ARG A 162 -13.17 26.48 -11.73
CA ARG A 162 -14.23 27.42 -11.32
C ARG A 162 -13.71 28.60 -10.49
N ALA A 163 -12.67 28.40 -9.70
CA ALA A 163 -12.07 29.44 -8.88
C ALA A 163 -11.44 30.58 -9.70
N ALA A 164 -11.10 30.33 -10.97
CA ALA A 164 -10.64 31.36 -11.90
C ALA A 164 -11.71 32.42 -12.19
N GLU A 165 -12.99 32.03 -12.16
CA GLU A 165 -14.15 32.92 -12.37
C GLU A 165 -14.72 33.42 -11.04
N ASP A 166 -14.89 32.51 -10.07
CA ASP A 166 -15.46 32.78 -8.76
C ASP A 166 -14.80 31.87 -7.70
N LEU A 167 -13.89 32.46 -6.91
CA LEU A 167 -13.13 31.75 -5.88
C LEU A 167 -14.03 31.15 -4.79
N VAL A 168 -15.14 31.81 -4.43
CA VAL A 168 -16.05 31.30 -3.40
C VAL A 168 -16.77 30.05 -3.92
N VAL A 169 -17.21 30.06 -5.17
CA VAL A 169 -17.78 28.87 -5.83
C VAL A 169 -16.76 27.75 -5.92
N GLY A 170 -15.53 28.04 -6.32
CA GLY A 170 -14.43 27.07 -6.35
C GLY A 170 -14.21 26.39 -4.99
N ILE A 171 -14.04 27.18 -3.91
CA ILE A 171 -13.86 26.63 -2.55
C ILE A 171 -15.06 25.79 -2.10
N ARG A 172 -16.30 26.19 -2.43
CA ARG A 172 -17.49 25.39 -2.10
C ARG A 172 -17.50 24.04 -2.81
N LEU A 173 -17.09 24.00 -4.08
CA LEU A 173 -16.96 22.76 -4.85
C LEU A 173 -15.87 21.86 -4.27
N ALA A 174 -14.70 22.41 -3.94
CA ALA A 174 -13.63 21.69 -3.27
C ALA A 174 -14.10 21.10 -1.92
N GLY A 175 -14.77 21.91 -1.09
CA GLY A 175 -15.35 21.48 0.18
C GLY A 175 -16.39 20.36 0.00
N THR A 176 -17.18 20.41 -1.08
CA THR A 176 -18.14 19.34 -1.43
C THR A 176 -17.42 18.04 -1.80
N GLY A 177 -16.35 18.10 -2.61
CA GLY A 177 -15.53 16.93 -2.94
C GLY A 177 -14.92 16.28 -1.70
N VAL A 178 -14.40 17.10 -0.77
CA VAL A 178 -13.89 16.63 0.53
C VAL A 178 -14.99 15.99 1.38
N ALA A 179 -16.18 16.61 1.45
CA ALA A 179 -17.30 16.06 2.19
C ALA A 179 -17.80 14.73 1.60
N MET A 180 -17.80 14.60 0.26
CA MET A 180 -18.13 13.35 -0.41
C MET A 180 -17.12 12.24 -0.09
N LEU A 181 -15.82 12.53 -0.07
CA LEU A 181 -14.80 11.56 0.35
C LEU A 181 -15.05 11.10 1.79
N VAL A 182 -15.30 12.04 2.70
CA VAL A 182 -15.61 11.76 4.11
C VAL A 182 -16.85 10.89 4.29
N GLY A 183 -17.84 11.03 3.41
CA GLY A 183 -19.10 10.28 3.46
C GLY A 183 -19.05 8.86 2.88
N ARG A 184 -17.92 8.44 2.27
CA ARG A 184 -17.78 7.07 1.72
C ARG A 184 -17.40 6.08 2.81
N ASP A 185 -17.82 4.82 2.67
CA ASP A 185 -17.49 3.75 3.61
C ASP A 185 -15.98 3.55 3.74
N VAL A 186 -15.26 3.62 2.62
CA VAL A 186 -13.78 3.51 2.59
C VAL A 186 -13.07 4.61 3.40
N TYR A 187 -13.76 5.71 3.76
CA TYR A 187 -13.16 6.75 4.60
C TYR A 187 -12.67 6.19 5.93
N GLN A 188 -13.37 5.21 6.53
CA GLN A 188 -12.96 4.61 7.80
C GLN A 188 -11.71 3.75 7.67
N GLU A 189 -11.44 3.22 6.48
CA GLU A 189 -10.28 2.39 6.15
C GLU A 189 -9.03 3.22 5.81
N LEU A 190 -9.19 4.53 5.63
CA LEU A 190 -8.06 5.42 5.38
C LEU A 190 -7.11 5.48 6.58
N ARG A 191 -5.84 5.75 6.31
CA ARG A 191 -4.85 5.95 7.37
C ARG A 191 -5.30 7.11 8.26
N VAL A 192 -5.06 6.98 9.56
CA VAL A 192 -5.43 7.99 10.57
C VAL A 192 -4.87 9.37 10.18
N LYS A 193 -3.60 9.42 9.77
CA LYS A 193 -2.94 10.64 9.30
C LYS A 193 -3.65 11.29 8.10
N ASP A 194 -4.07 10.48 7.12
CA ASP A 194 -4.80 10.97 5.94
C ASP A 194 -6.15 11.57 6.36
N ARG A 195 -6.90 10.86 7.22
CA ARG A 195 -8.18 11.35 7.76
C ARG A 195 -8.03 12.69 8.48
N ILE A 196 -6.99 12.84 9.31
CA ILE A 196 -6.68 14.10 10.01
C ILE A 196 -6.38 15.22 9.00
N GLY A 197 -5.54 14.95 8.00
CA GLY A 197 -5.22 15.90 6.94
C GLY A 197 -6.45 16.37 6.17
N ILE A 198 -7.31 15.43 5.77
CA ILE A 198 -8.59 15.71 5.09
C ILE A 198 -9.47 16.61 5.96
N ARG A 199 -9.64 16.28 7.25
CA ARG A 199 -10.47 17.08 8.17
C ARG A 199 -9.90 18.47 8.43
N ARG A 200 -8.57 18.60 8.46
CA ARG A 200 -7.90 19.89 8.59
C ARG A 200 -8.19 20.80 7.39
N ILE A 201 -8.06 20.27 6.18
CA ILE A 201 -8.40 21.01 4.94
C ILE A 201 -9.88 21.40 4.93
N GLN A 202 -10.77 20.45 5.24
CA GLN A 202 -12.22 20.72 5.34
C GLN A 202 -12.51 21.88 6.30
N ARG A 203 -11.90 21.88 7.49
CA ARG A 203 -12.08 22.94 8.48
C ARG A 203 -11.58 24.29 7.97
N ARG A 204 -10.38 24.33 7.39
CA ARG A 204 -9.82 25.56 6.79
C ARG A 204 -10.75 26.14 5.72
N MET A 205 -11.33 25.30 4.85
CA MET A 205 -12.29 25.74 3.84
C MET A 205 -13.55 26.33 4.47
N MET A 206 -14.09 25.69 5.50
CA MET A 206 -15.29 26.19 6.20
C MET A 206 -15.02 27.49 6.95
N ASP A 207 -13.84 27.63 7.56
CA ASP A 207 -13.47 28.85 8.27
C ASP A 207 -13.24 30.01 7.29
N TRP A 208 -12.55 29.75 6.18
CA TRP A 208 -12.35 30.73 5.10
C TRP A 208 -13.67 31.21 4.50
N LEU A 209 -14.65 30.32 4.29
CA LEU A 209 -15.96 30.68 3.75
C LEU A 209 -16.75 31.68 4.63
N ARG A 210 -16.39 31.83 5.91
CA ARG A 210 -17.02 32.83 6.81
C ARG A 210 -16.45 34.23 6.60
N ASN A 211 -15.15 34.33 6.28
CA ASN A 211 -14.45 35.59 6.06
C ASN A 211 -13.52 35.41 4.84
N PRO A 212 -14.04 35.50 3.61
CA PRO A 212 -13.26 35.21 2.42
C PRO A 212 -12.12 36.22 2.22
N ASP A 213 -10.90 35.70 2.09
CA ASP A 213 -9.71 36.44 1.65
C ASP A 213 -9.18 35.82 0.36
N GLU A 214 -8.92 36.65 -0.66
CA GLU A 214 -8.60 36.16 -2.00
C GLU A 214 -7.27 35.40 -2.07
N GLU A 215 -6.23 35.90 -1.40
CA GLU A 215 -4.90 35.30 -1.41
C GLU A 215 -4.86 34.00 -0.59
N GLU A 216 -5.49 34.00 0.58
CA GLU A 216 -5.64 32.79 1.40
C GLU A 216 -6.48 31.73 0.69
N GLY A 217 -7.54 32.11 -0.02
CA GLY A 217 -8.41 31.17 -0.72
C GLY A 217 -7.68 30.45 -1.86
N ARG A 218 -6.88 31.18 -2.66
CA ARG A 218 -6.03 30.57 -3.69
C ARG A 218 -5.00 29.62 -3.10
N ARG A 219 -4.32 30.04 -2.02
CA ARG A 219 -3.36 29.17 -1.30
C ARG A 219 -4.03 27.92 -0.77
N LEU A 220 -5.23 28.04 -0.20
CA LEU A 220 -5.98 26.92 0.34
C LEU A 220 -6.39 25.90 -0.73
N LEU A 221 -6.80 26.35 -1.93
CA LEU A 221 -7.05 25.43 -3.05
C LEU A 221 -5.78 24.72 -3.49
N SER A 222 -4.68 25.46 -3.66
CA SER A 222 -3.39 24.89 -4.03
C SER A 222 -2.90 23.86 -3.01
N ASP A 223 -2.99 24.17 -1.70
CA ASP A 223 -2.68 23.26 -0.60
C ASP A 223 -3.53 21.98 -0.67
N ALA A 224 -4.84 22.13 -0.97
CA ALA A 224 -5.76 20.99 -1.06
C ALA A 224 -5.41 20.07 -2.24
N SER A 225 -5.11 20.64 -3.41
CA SER A 225 -4.68 19.90 -4.60
C SER A 225 -3.33 19.22 -4.39
N ALA A 226 -2.36 19.92 -3.80
CA ALA A 226 -1.07 19.33 -3.46
C ALA A 226 -1.22 18.17 -2.47
N PHE A 227 -2.06 18.33 -1.44
CA PHE A 227 -2.35 17.25 -0.51
C PHE A 227 -3.05 16.06 -1.16
N ALA A 228 -4.02 16.30 -2.05
CA ALA A 228 -4.68 15.23 -2.80
C ALA A 228 -3.72 14.48 -3.73
N ALA A 229 -2.73 15.18 -4.31
CA ALA A 229 -1.66 14.54 -5.08
C ALA A 229 -0.79 13.63 -4.19
N LEU A 230 -0.46 14.04 -2.96
CA LEU A 230 0.23 13.17 -2.00
C LEU A 230 -0.59 11.94 -1.61
N LEU A 231 -1.92 12.07 -1.50
CA LEU A 231 -2.79 10.90 -1.24
C LEU A 231 -2.71 9.85 -2.35
N MET A 232 -2.40 10.26 -3.59
CA MET A 232 -2.21 9.34 -4.71
C MET A 232 -0.96 8.46 -4.60
N GLU A 233 -0.09 8.69 -3.61
CA GLU A 233 0.98 7.74 -3.22
C GLU A 233 0.44 6.37 -2.81
N VAL A 234 -0.87 6.25 -2.55
CA VAL A 234 -1.55 4.94 -2.42
C VAL A 234 -1.21 4.00 -3.58
N ASN A 235 -1.01 4.52 -4.79
CA ASN A 235 -0.63 3.76 -5.98
C ASN A 235 0.70 3.01 -5.85
N GLN A 236 1.55 3.37 -4.89
CA GLN A 236 2.84 2.73 -4.65
C GLN A 236 2.75 1.57 -3.65
N ARG A 237 1.55 1.23 -3.17
CA ARG A 237 1.37 0.06 -2.28
C ARG A 237 1.65 -1.23 -3.06
N PRO A 238 2.43 -2.17 -2.51
CA PRO A 238 2.77 -3.43 -3.17
C PRO A 238 1.55 -4.18 -3.73
N VAL A 239 0.48 -4.27 -2.95
CA VAL A 239 -0.78 -4.93 -3.36
C VAL A 239 -1.42 -4.30 -4.60
N LEU A 240 -1.31 -2.97 -4.76
CA LEU A 240 -1.81 -2.29 -5.96
C LEU A 240 -0.85 -2.43 -7.13
N LEU A 241 0.46 -2.39 -6.90
CA LEU A 241 1.46 -2.59 -7.96
C LEU A 241 1.34 -3.98 -8.58
N GLU A 242 1.17 -5.02 -7.76
CA GLU A 242 0.94 -6.39 -8.21
C GLU A 242 -0.38 -6.52 -8.97
N HIS A 243 -1.46 -5.99 -8.40
CA HIS A 243 -2.78 -5.96 -9.04
C HIS A 243 -2.73 -5.26 -10.40
N ASP A 244 -2.18 -4.06 -10.46
CA ASP A 244 -2.09 -3.25 -11.68
C ASP A 244 -1.25 -3.95 -12.75
N ARG A 245 -0.13 -4.58 -12.37
CA ARG A 245 0.69 -5.39 -13.29
C ARG A 245 -0.13 -6.55 -13.88
N ALA A 246 -0.89 -7.27 -13.06
CA ALA A 246 -1.74 -8.37 -13.53
C ALA A 246 -2.85 -7.89 -14.49
N VAL A 247 -3.48 -6.75 -14.18
CA VAL A 247 -4.51 -6.14 -15.04
C VAL A 247 -3.91 -5.69 -16.38
N LEU A 248 -2.76 -5.01 -16.36
CA LEU A 248 -2.11 -4.51 -17.56
C LEU A 248 -1.59 -5.65 -18.43
N ALA A 249 -1.01 -6.70 -17.85
CA ALA A 249 -0.59 -7.90 -18.60
C ALA A 249 -1.79 -8.64 -19.25
N ARG A 250 -2.96 -8.62 -18.60
CA ARG A 250 -4.22 -9.13 -19.20
C ARG A 250 -4.65 -8.25 -20.38
N LEU A 251 -4.59 -6.93 -20.24
CA LEU A 251 -4.89 -5.99 -21.32
C LEU A 251 -3.93 -6.17 -22.52
N GLU A 252 -2.62 -6.29 -22.28
CA GLU A 252 -1.63 -6.54 -23.34
C GLU A 252 -1.95 -7.81 -24.13
N ARG A 253 -2.28 -8.91 -23.45
CA ARG A 253 -2.70 -10.16 -24.11
C ARG A 253 -3.97 -9.97 -24.95
N LYS A 254 -4.94 -9.20 -24.46
CA LYS A 254 -6.17 -8.88 -25.22
C LYS A 254 -5.87 -8.01 -26.44
N LEU A 255 -4.95 -7.04 -26.34
CA LEU A 255 -4.53 -6.19 -27.46
C LEU A 255 -3.75 -6.99 -28.52
N ALA A 256 -2.95 -7.98 -28.10
CA ALA A 256 -2.25 -8.89 -29.00
C ALA A 256 -3.19 -9.91 -29.68
N HIS A 257 -4.27 -10.31 -28.99
CA HIS A 257 -5.24 -11.28 -29.48
C HIS A 257 -6.69 -10.77 -29.38
N PRO A 258 -7.09 -9.79 -30.21
CA PRO A 258 -8.41 -9.13 -30.09
C PRO A 258 -9.61 -10.08 -30.23
N ALA A 259 -9.44 -11.21 -30.93
CA ALA A 259 -10.48 -12.19 -31.20
C ALA A 259 -11.00 -12.93 -29.95
N VAL A 260 -10.23 -12.97 -28.85
CA VAL A 260 -10.65 -13.64 -27.61
C VAL A 260 -11.55 -12.71 -26.82
N GLU A 261 -12.85 -12.96 -26.77
CA GLU A 261 -13.78 -12.15 -25.98
C GLU A 261 -13.40 -12.17 -24.49
N ASP A 262 -13.39 -10.99 -23.88
CA ASP A 262 -13.11 -10.83 -22.45
C ASP A 262 -14.12 -9.85 -21.85
N VAL A 263 -15.28 -10.38 -21.48
CA VAL A 263 -16.43 -9.62 -20.96
C VAL A 263 -16.12 -8.89 -19.65
N GLU A 264 -15.15 -9.42 -18.88
CA GLU A 264 -14.79 -8.87 -17.58
C GLU A 264 -13.75 -7.74 -17.68
N LEU A 265 -13.06 -7.62 -18.82
CA LEU A 265 -11.95 -6.67 -18.97
C LEU A 265 -12.36 -5.22 -18.69
N PRO A 266 -13.50 -4.67 -19.16
CA PRO A 266 -13.88 -3.30 -18.83
C PRO A 266 -14.03 -3.07 -17.32
N ARG A 267 -14.64 -4.02 -16.60
CA ARG A 267 -14.78 -3.94 -15.14
C ARG A 267 -13.42 -3.98 -14.45
N VAL A 268 -12.53 -4.84 -14.91
CA VAL A 268 -11.17 -4.98 -14.37
C VAL A 268 -10.32 -3.75 -14.69
N LEU A 269 -10.41 -3.16 -15.88
CA LEU A 269 -9.72 -1.92 -16.22
C LEU A 269 -10.18 -0.75 -15.35
N TYR A 270 -11.47 -0.69 -15.01
CA TYR A 270 -11.95 0.34 -14.10
C TYR A 270 -11.22 0.32 -12.76
N THR A 271 -10.77 -0.85 -12.29
CA THR A 271 -10.06 -0.98 -11.01
C THR A 271 -8.70 -0.25 -10.99
N ILE A 272 -8.06 -0.03 -12.15
CA ILE A 272 -6.76 0.66 -12.25
C ILE A 272 -6.90 2.19 -12.44
N ARG A 273 -8.13 2.71 -12.44
CA ARG A 273 -8.39 4.15 -12.54
C ARG A 273 -7.75 4.92 -11.40
N GLY A 274 -7.07 6.02 -11.73
CA GLY A 274 -6.25 6.83 -10.85
C GLY A 274 -4.77 6.48 -10.88
N ARG A 275 -4.33 5.52 -11.70
CA ARG A 275 -2.92 5.17 -11.86
C ARG A 275 -2.18 6.13 -12.81
N ASP A 276 -2.78 6.40 -13.96
CA ASP A 276 -2.19 7.24 -15.01
C ASP A 276 -3.30 8.05 -15.70
N PRO A 277 -3.14 9.38 -15.89
CA PRO A 277 -4.19 10.22 -16.47
C PRO A 277 -4.59 9.85 -17.91
N GLU A 278 -3.65 9.34 -18.71
CA GLU A 278 -3.92 8.93 -20.10
C GLU A 278 -4.70 7.61 -20.13
N LEU A 279 -4.34 6.65 -19.25
CA LEU A 279 -5.15 5.44 -19.04
C LEU A 279 -6.55 5.78 -18.53
N ASP A 280 -6.69 6.70 -17.58
CA ASP A 280 -7.99 7.14 -17.07
C ASP A 280 -8.87 7.70 -18.19
N ALA A 281 -8.30 8.52 -19.09
CA ALA A 281 -9.03 9.07 -20.23
C ALA A 281 -9.49 7.97 -21.21
N LEU A 282 -8.67 6.96 -21.46
CA LEU A 282 -9.02 5.82 -22.31
C LEU A 282 -10.12 4.94 -21.68
N ILE A 283 -10.04 4.70 -20.37
CA ILE A 283 -11.04 3.96 -19.60
C ILE A 283 -12.38 4.70 -19.59
N ASP A 284 -12.37 6.00 -19.30
CA ASP A 284 -13.59 6.82 -19.19
C ASP A 284 -14.22 7.07 -20.58
N GLY A 285 -13.41 7.18 -21.63
CA GLY A 285 -13.87 7.43 -23.00
C GLY A 285 -14.57 6.24 -23.67
N SER A 286 -14.60 5.06 -23.03
CA SER A 286 -15.12 3.82 -23.62
C SER A 286 -14.55 3.55 -25.02
N VAL A 287 -13.27 3.91 -25.23
CA VAL A 287 -12.61 3.81 -26.53
C VAL A 287 -12.45 2.34 -26.89
N GLU A 288 -12.72 1.97 -28.13
CA GLU A 288 -12.41 0.63 -28.64
C GLU A 288 -10.95 0.27 -28.33
N LEU A 289 -10.70 -0.99 -27.96
CA LEU A 289 -9.38 -1.49 -27.58
C LEU A 289 -8.44 -1.57 -28.80
N HIS A 290 -7.99 -0.42 -29.29
CA HIS A 290 -7.10 -0.31 -30.42
C HIS A 290 -5.64 -0.24 -29.93
N PRO A 291 -4.74 -1.15 -30.35
CA PRO A 291 -3.36 -1.20 -29.85
C PRO A 291 -2.61 0.12 -29.93
N ARG A 292 -2.81 0.90 -31.01
CA ARG A 292 -2.18 2.22 -31.17
C ARG A 292 -2.50 3.24 -30.07
N ALA A 293 -3.70 3.18 -29.48
CA ALA A 293 -4.11 4.10 -28.43
C ALA A 293 -3.71 3.59 -27.04
N TRP A 294 -3.85 2.28 -26.81
CA TRP A 294 -3.68 1.70 -25.48
C TRP A 294 -2.24 1.27 -25.15
N MET A 295 -1.47 0.78 -26.13
CA MET A 295 -0.11 0.26 -25.85
C MET A 295 0.84 1.32 -25.27
N PRO A 296 0.90 2.57 -25.78
CA PRO A 296 1.84 3.55 -25.24
C PRO A 296 1.69 3.83 -23.73
N PRO A 297 0.49 4.14 -23.20
CA PRO A 297 0.33 4.33 -21.75
C PRO A 297 0.48 3.04 -20.95
N VAL A 298 0.07 1.88 -21.49
CA VAL A 298 0.24 0.57 -20.83
C VAL A 298 1.73 0.26 -20.61
N THR A 299 2.55 0.35 -21.65
CA THR A 299 4.00 0.09 -21.57
C THR A 299 4.67 1.05 -20.58
N ARG A 300 4.36 2.35 -20.67
CA ARG A 300 4.91 3.36 -19.75
C ARG A 300 4.59 3.04 -18.30
N VAL A 301 3.35 2.66 -17.99
CA VAL A 301 2.94 2.33 -16.61
C VAL A 301 3.60 1.04 -16.12
N LEU A 302 3.72 0.01 -16.98
CA LEU A 302 4.43 -1.22 -16.63
C LEU A 302 5.92 -0.97 -16.33
N GLU A 303 6.59 -0.10 -17.11
CA GLU A 303 7.97 0.31 -16.86
C GLU A 303 8.09 1.04 -15.51
N GLN A 304 7.18 1.96 -15.19
CA GLN A 304 7.16 2.66 -13.90
C GLN A 304 6.92 1.70 -12.72
N ILE A 305 6.00 0.75 -12.86
CA ILE A 305 5.73 -0.27 -11.83
C ILE A 305 6.99 -1.13 -11.61
N SER A 306 7.70 -1.48 -12.68
CA SER A 306 8.92 -2.29 -12.60
C SER A 306 10.08 -1.53 -11.96
N ALA A 307 10.23 -0.24 -12.29
CA ALA A 307 11.24 0.62 -11.69
C ALA A 307 11.02 0.87 -10.18
N SER A 308 9.77 0.78 -9.72
CA SER A 308 9.43 0.97 -8.29
C SER A 308 9.68 -0.29 -7.44
N ALA A 309 10.01 -1.43 -8.07
CA ALA A 309 10.28 -2.70 -7.40
C ALA A 309 11.78 -2.90 -7.08
N HIS A 310 12.65 -1.99 -7.52
CA HIS A 310 14.10 -1.96 -7.28
C HIS A 310 14.46 -0.88 -6.28
#